data_AF-A0A511V103-F1
#
_entry.id   AF-A0A511V103-F1
#
_cell.length_a   1.000
_cell.length_b   1.000
_cell.length_c   1.000
_cell.angle_alpha   90.00
_cell.angle_beta   90.00
_cell.angle_gamma   90.00
#
_symmetry.space_group_name_H-M   'P 1'
#
loop_
_entity.id
_entity.type
_entity.pdbx_description
1 polymer ?
#
loop_
_entity_poly.entity_id
_entity_poly.type
_entity_poly.pdbx_seq_one_letter_code
_entity_poly.pdbx_strand_id
1 'polypeptide(L)'
;MIFVTVILPVILIFLSGYTLQRIFRLDLKPISTLAIYILTPSLVFRTFYTTPLDINLFYIAATSLLLLVGLIVITAITSRLCKYDKQQESALMLSTAFMNTGNYGAPIILFAFGEAGFHYSIPLMVFQSIIMSIFGVYFAARGQSDIRIAVKTILKMPANYAVIIAILLHRFQVKIPDNFYQSIDLVAEAAIPVVMLILGMQLANISSKSIEWKGISLASMIRLIASPLLAYLICQLFPLDPLLQKVIITGAAMPCAATTTMYAIQFNVKPHFVSTGTLVTTLLSFGTLTVLLSILH
;
A
#
# COMPACT_ATOMS: atom_id res chain seq x y z
N MET A 1 9.43 7.47 22.43
CA MET A 1 7.99 7.18 22.61
C MET A 1 7.40 6.55 21.36
N ILE A 2 7.33 7.25 20.22
CA ILE A 2 6.66 6.77 18.98
C ILE A 2 7.21 5.44 18.45
N PHE A 3 8.53 5.24 18.43
CA PHE A 3 9.11 3.96 18.02
C PHE A 3 8.52 2.79 18.83
N VAL A 4 8.39 2.97 20.15
CA VAL A 4 7.92 1.92 21.06
C VAL A 4 6.40 1.72 20.97
N THR A 5 5.63 2.80 20.82
CA THR A 5 4.16 2.73 20.83
C THR A 5 3.57 2.37 19.46
N VAL A 6 4.23 2.75 18.36
CA VAL A 6 3.70 2.59 17.01
C VAL A 6 4.47 1.56 16.19
N ILE A 7 5.79 1.74 16.10
CA ILE A 7 6.61 0.97 15.17
C ILE A 7 6.90 -0.44 15.71
N LEU A 8 7.20 -0.56 17.00
CA LEU A 8 7.55 -1.82 17.64
C LEU A 8 6.43 -2.87 17.56
N PRO A 9 5.14 -2.59 17.86
CA PRO A 9 4.06 -3.56 17.69
C PRO A 9 3.98 -4.10 16.26
N VAL A 10 4.11 -3.20 15.27
CA VAL A 10 4.09 -3.58 13.85
C VAL A 10 5.26 -4.49 13.50
N ILE A 11 6.47 -4.13 13.93
CA ILE A 11 7.67 -4.97 13.75
C ILE A 11 7.49 -6.34 14.39
N LEU A 12 6.96 -6.43 15.61
CA LEU A 12 6.81 -7.70 16.32
C LEU A 12 5.86 -8.66 15.58
N ILE A 13 4.75 -8.15 15.05
CA ILE A 13 3.81 -8.95 14.25
C ILE A 13 4.45 -9.36 12.91
N PHE A 14 5.27 -8.50 12.31
CA PHE A 14 5.97 -8.86 11.08
C PHE A 14 7.04 -9.93 11.32
N LEU A 15 7.79 -9.80 12.41
CA LEU A 15 8.81 -10.76 12.81
C LEU A 15 8.20 -12.11 13.18
N SER A 16 7.00 -12.15 13.75
CA SER A 16 6.31 -13.43 14.01
C SER A 16 5.93 -14.11 12.69
N GLY A 17 5.34 -13.38 11.72
CA GLY A 17 5.08 -13.91 10.37
C GLY A 17 6.35 -14.34 9.64
N TYR A 18 7.41 -13.53 9.70
CA TYR A 18 8.71 -13.84 9.12
C TYR A 18 9.31 -15.13 9.71
N THR A 19 9.32 -15.24 11.03
CA THR A 19 9.84 -16.40 11.77
C THR A 19 9.03 -17.66 11.44
N LEU A 20 7.70 -17.55 11.42
CA LEU A 20 6.81 -18.64 11.04
C LEU A 20 7.15 -19.16 9.64
N GLN A 21 7.33 -18.28 8.67
CA GLN A 21 7.70 -18.68 7.31
C GLN A 21 9.09 -19.31 7.23
N ARG A 22 10.08 -18.80 7.98
CA ARG A 22 11.44 -19.36 7.98
C ARG A 22 11.49 -20.77 8.56
N ILE A 23 10.72 -21.03 9.62
CA ILE A 23 10.68 -22.32 10.31
C ILE A 23 9.87 -23.34 9.50
N PHE A 24 8.63 -23.00 9.13
CA PHE A 24 7.67 -23.96 8.57
C PHE A 24 7.57 -23.94 7.06
N ARG A 25 8.09 -22.90 6.39
CA ARG A 25 8.07 -22.74 4.91
C ARG A 25 6.68 -22.99 4.31
N LEU A 26 5.67 -22.36 4.92
CA LEU A 26 4.27 -22.52 4.52
C LEU A 26 4.04 -22.04 3.07
N ASP A 27 3.02 -22.59 2.42
CA ASP A 27 2.48 -22.01 1.19
C ASP A 27 1.67 -20.76 1.53
N LEU A 28 2.09 -19.60 1.02
CA LEU A 28 1.42 -18.33 1.26
C LEU A 28 0.12 -18.20 0.46
N LYS A 29 -0.08 -18.99 -0.59
CA LYS A 29 -1.20 -18.81 -1.53
C LYS A 29 -2.56 -18.97 -0.85
N PRO A 30 -2.85 -20.01 -0.03
CA PRO A 30 -4.13 -20.12 0.66
C PRO A 30 -4.40 -18.96 1.63
N ILE A 31 -3.40 -18.57 2.41
CA ILE A 31 -3.51 -17.49 3.41
C ILE A 31 -3.76 -16.14 2.72
N SER A 32 -3.03 -15.88 1.62
CA SER A 32 -3.23 -14.68 0.80
C SER A 32 -4.60 -14.69 0.12
N THR A 33 -5.09 -15.86 -0.31
CA THR A 33 -6.43 -16.01 -0.91
C THR A 33 -7.51 -15.67 0.11
N LEU A 34 -7.40 -16.18 1.35
CA LEU A 34 -8.31 -15.83 2.43
C LEU A 34 -8.34 -14.31 2.66
N ALA A 35 -7.17 -13.68 2.74
CA ALA A 35 -7.07 -12.23 2.94
C ALA A 35 -7.75 -11.45 1.80
N ILE A 36 -7.43 -11.78 0.56
CA ILE A 36 -7.94 -11.06 -0.62
C ILE A 36 -9.45 -11.24 -0.80
N TYR A 37 -9.99 -12.45 -0.57
CA TYR A 37 -11.38 -12.78 -0.92
C TYR A 37 -12.37 -12.63 0.23
N ILE A 38 -11.92 -12.64 1.48
CA ILE A 38 -12.81 -12.59 2.65
C ILE A 38 -12.47 -11.42 3.55
N LEU A 39 -11.21 -11.30 4.00
CA LEU A 39 -10.83 -10.33 5.02
C LEU A 39 -10.85 -8.89 4.49
N THR A 40 -10.15 -8.63 3.38
CA THR A 40 -10.08 -7.29 2.79
C THR A 40 -11.44 -6.77 2.32
N PRO A 41 -12.29 -7.57 1.63
CA PRO A 41 -13.64 -7.13 1.27
C PRO A 41 -14.49 -6.80 2.50
N SER A 42 -14.42 -7.59 3.58
CA SER A 42 -15.16 -7.32 4.82
C SER A 42 -14.69 -6.02 5.48
N LEU A 43 -13.37 -5.80 5.53
CA LEU A 43 -12.78 -4.57 6.05
C LEU A 43 -13.22 -3.34 5.26
N VAL A 44 -13.11 -3.40 3.94
CA VAL A 44 -13.48 -2.32 3.04
C VAL A 44 -14.99 -2.05 3.13
N PHE A 45 -15.81 -3.11 3.14
CA PHE A 45 -17.25 -2.98 3.29
C PHE A 45 -17.60 -2.26 4.59
N ARG A 46 -17.08 -2.74 5.72
CA ARG A 46 -17.31 -2.15 7.05
C ARG A 46 -17.02 -0.66 7.03
N THR A 47 -15.86 -0.26 6.52
CA THR A 47 -15.44 1.14 6.52
C THR A 47 -16.33 1.99 5.63
N PHE A 48 -16.58 1.60 4.39
CA PHE A 48 -17.40 2.43 3.47
C PHE A 48 -18.90 2.43 3.80
N TYR A 49 -19.38 1.43 4.55
CA TYR A 49 -20.76 1.39 5.01
C TYR A 49 -21.02 2.37 6.17
N THR A 50 -20.00 2.66 6.99
CA THR A 50 -20.11 3.59 8.13
C THR A 50 -19.51 4.97 7.88
N THR A 51 -18.65 5.11 6.87
CA THR A 51 -17.96 6.38 6.58
C THR A 51 -18.86 7.31 5.77
N PRO A 52 -19.09 8.57 6.22
CA PRO A 52 -19.81 9.55 5.44
C PRO A 52 -19.07 9.87 4.14
N LEU A 53 -19.83 9.93 3.04
CA LEU A 53 -19.30 10.30 1.72
C LEU A 53 -19.16 11.83 1.64
N ASP A 54 -18.04 12.35 2.12
CA ASP A 54 -17.75 13.78 2.21
C ASP A 54 -16.64 14.23 1.23
N ILE A 55 -16.25 15.50 1.36
CA ILE A 55 -15.18 16.10 0.54
C ILE A 55 -13.81 15.47 0.81
N ASN A 56 -13.60 14.82 1.95
CA ASN A 56 -12.33 14.21 2.30
C ASN A 56 -12.00 13.02 1.38
N LEU A 57 -13.00 12.25 0.95
CA LEU A 57 -12.78 11.20 -0.06
C LEU A 57 -12.29 11.78 -1.39
N PHE A 58 -12.85 12.93 -1.82
CA PHE A 58 -12.39 13.61 -3.01
C PHE A 58 -10.93 14.07 -2.84
N TYR A 59 -10.58 14.64 -1.69
CA TYR A 59 -9.21 15.03 -1.41
C TYR A 59 -8.24 13.85 -1.38
N ILE A 60 -8.61 12.71 -0.78
CA ILE A 60 -7.80 11.49 -0.81
C ILE A 60 -7.55 11.04 -2.26
N ALA A 61 -8.58 11.03 -3.10
CA ALA A 61 -8.46 10.65 -4.51
C ALA A 61 -7.56 11.63 -5.29
N ALA A 62 -7.80 12.93 -5.14
CA ALA A 62 -7.06 13.98 -5.83
C ALA A 62 -5.57 13.99 -5.43
N THR A 63 -5.28 13.97 -4.12
CA THR A 63 -3.90 13.92 -3.62
C THR A 63 -3.19 12.63 -4.03
N SER A 64 -3.87 11.48 -4.01
CA SER A 64 -3.32 10.20 -4.48
C SER A 64 -2.91 10.24 -5.96
N LEU A 65 -3.75 10.84 -6.81
CA LEU A 65 -3.47 10.97 -8.24
C LEU A 65 -2.34 11.97 -8.51
N LEU A 66 -2.35 13.13 -7.86
CA LEU A 66 -1.28 14.12 -7.98
C LEU A 66 0.06 13.55 -7.50
N LEU A 67 0.05 12.79 -6.41
CA LEU A 67 1.24 12.14 -5.88
C LEU A 67 1.79 11.09 -6.87
N LEU A 68 0.90 10.27 -7.45
CA LEU A 68 1.28 9.33 -8.50
C LEU A 68 1.94 10.05 -9.68
N VAL A 69 1.29 11.09 -10.22
CA VAL A 69 1.81 11.85 -11.36
C VAL A 69 3.17 12.45 -11.04
N GLY A 70 3.32 13.09 -9.87
CA GLY A 70 4.59 13.67 -9.45
C GLY A 70 5.70 12.62 -9.28
N LEU A 71 5.39 11.44 -8.72
CA LEU A 71 6.35 10.34 -8.60
C LEU A 71 6.73 9.73 -9.95
N ILE A 72 5.79 9.63 -10.90
CA ILE A 72 6.07 9.24 -12.28
C ILE A 72 7.03 10.24 -12.91
N VAL A 73 6.79 11.54 -12.76
CA VAL A 73 7.66 12.59 -13.33
C VAL A 73 9.07 12.51 -12.71
N ILE A 74 9.18 12.46 -11.38
CA ILE A 74 10.47 12.34 -10.68
C ILE A 74 11.22 11.08 -11.15
N THR A 75 10.54 9.95 -11.25
CA THR A 75 11.14 8.69 -11.64
C THR A 75 11.55 8.68 -13.12
N ALA A 76 10.76 9.28 -14.01
CA ALA A 76 11.10 9.41 -15.42
C ALA A 76 12.33 10.31 -15.64
N ILE A 77 12.39 11.44 -14.94
CA ILE A 77 13.54 12.36 -14.99
C ILE A 77 14.80 11.65 -14.49
N THR A 78 14.74 11.04 -13.31
CA THR A 78 15.90 10.34 -12.72
C THR A 78 16.35 9.15 -13.57
N SER A 79 15.42 8.41 -14.19
CA SER A 79 15.73 7.33 -15.13
C SER A 79 16.48 7.83 -16.37
N ARG A 80 16.06 8.97 -16.94
CA ARG A 80 16.75 9.61 -18.07
C ARG A 80 18.16 10.07 -17.69
N LEU A 81 18.31 10.72 -16.53
CA LEU A 81 19.62 11.16 -16.02
C LEU A 81 20.57 9.97 -15.77
N CYS A 82 20.04 8.85 -15.29
CA CYS A 82 20.80 7.62 -15.08
C CYS A 82 21.00 6.77 -16.34
N LYS A 83 20.45 7.19 -17.50
CA LYS A 83 20.46 6.47 -18.77
C LYS A 83 19.89 5.05 -18.66
N TYR A 84 18.83 4.89 -17.89
CA TYR A 84 18.15 3.60 -17.73
C TYR A 84 17.40 3.21 -19.01
N ASP A 85 17.48 1.93 -19.37
CA ASP A 85 16.64 1.35 -20.41
C ASP A 85 15.16 1.25 -19.97
N LYS A 86 14.28 0.85 -20.88
CA LYS A 86 12.84 0.77 -20.62
C LYS A 86 12.48 -0.23 -19.50
N GLN A 87 13.21 -1.33 -19.37
CA GLN A 87 12.96 -2.33 -18.33
C GLN A 87 13.45 -1.83 -16.97
N GLN A 88 14.61 -1.17 -16.92
CA GLN A 88 15.15 -0.50 -15.74
C GLN A 88 14.23 0.63 -15.26
N GLU A 89 13.75 1.49 -16.16
CA GLU A 89 12.79 2.54 -15.84
C GLU A 89 11.50 1.94 -15.28
N SER A 90 10.97 0.89 -15.92
CA SER A 90 9.73 0.24 -15.45
C SER A 90 9.90 -0.42 -14.08
N ALA A 91 11.04 -1.08 -13.84
CA ALA A 91 11.37 -1.63 -12.54
C ALA A 91 11.56 -0.54 -11.46
N LEU A 92 12.16 0.59 -11.82
CA LEU A 92 12.27 1.74 -10.92
C LEU A 92 10.90 2.34 -10.61
N MET A 93 10.03 2.51 -11.61
CA MET A 93 8.63 2.98 -11.44
C MET A 93 7.84 2.09 -10.50
N LEU A 94 7.96 0.77 -10.65
CA LEU A 94 7.34 -0.18 -9.72
C LEU A 94 7.88 0.00 -8.30
N SER A 95 9.19 0.22 -8.15
CA SER A 95 9.83 0.42 -6.85
C SER A 95 9.57 1.80 -6.21
N THR A 96 9.20 2.81 -7.00
CA THR A 96 9.06 4.19 -6.52
C THR A 96 7.63 4.72 -6.53
N ALA A 97 6.81 4.48 -7.54
CA ALA A 97 5.52 5.17 -7.68
C ALA A 97 4.41 4.57 -6.79
N PHE A 98 4.56 3.32 -6.35
CA PHE A 98 3.53 2.57 -5.64
C PHE A 98 3.93 2.22 -4.22
N MET A 99 3.15 2.71 -3.27
CA MET A 99 3.39 2.62 -1.84
C MET A 99 2.55 1.52 -1.19
N ASN A 100 3.07 0.89 -0.13
CA ASN A 100 2.38 -0.16 0.60
C ASN A 100 1.36 0.37 1.61
N THR A 101 0.38 1.17 1.18
CA THR A 101 -0.60 1.80 2.08
C THR A 101 -1.56 0.81 2.73
N GLY A 102 -1.89 -0.30 2.07
CA GLY A 102 -2.79 -1.31 2.62
C GLY A 102 -2.13 -2.21 3.65
N ASN A 103 -1.15 -3.01 3.21
CA ASN A 103 -0.59 -4.08 4.05
C ASN A 103 0.36 -3.55 5.13
N TYR A 104 0.92 -2.35 4.93
CA TYR A 104 1.86 -1.73 5.86
C TYR A 104 1.33 -0.41 6.43
N GLY A 105 0.82 0.47 5.57
CA GLY A 105 0.35 1.80 5.97
C GLY A 105 -0.83 1.79 6.92
N ALA A 106 -1.87 1.00 6.64
CA ALA A 106 -3.08 0.97 7.45
C ALA A 106 -2.80 0.53 8.91
N PRO A 107 -2.01 -0.53 9.18
CA PRO A 107 -1.55 -0.82 10.54
C PRO A 107 -0.77 0.33 11.19
N ILE A 108 0.21 0.92 10.49
CA ILE A 108 1.03 2.01 11.04
C ILE A 108 0.15 3.22 11.39
N ILE A 109 -0.80 3.57 10.53
CA ILE A 109 -1.75 4.66 10.75
C ILE A 109 -2.68 4.36 11.93
N LEU A 110 -3.18 3.13 12.06
CA LEU A 110 -4.00 2.72 13.21
C LEU A 110 -3.22 2.90 14.53
N PHE A 111 -1.99 2.41 14.61
CA PHE A 111 -1.18 2.56 15.82
C PHE A 111 -0.74 4.01 16.08
N ALA A 112 -0.51 4.81 15.03
CA ALA A 112 -0.06 6.19 15.17
C ALA A 112 -1.17 7.17 15.52
N PHE A 113 -2.37 6.96 14.96
CA PHE A 113 -3.44 7.95 14.92
C PHE A 113 -4.81 7.41 15.38
N GLY A 114 -4.87 6.15 15.83
CA GLY A 114 -6.08 5.50 16.30
C GLY A 114 -7.10 5.22 15.19
N GLU A 115 -8.32 4.86 15.60
CA GLU A 115 -9.41 4.51 14.68
C GLU A 115 -9.79 5.65 13.74
N ALA A 116 -9.73 6.90 14.23
CA ALA A 116 -10.04 8.08 13.41
C ALA A 116 -9.09 8.20 12.20
N GLY A 117 -7.78 8.05 12.41
CA GLY A 117 -6.81 8.02 11.31
C GLY A 117 -6.98 6.79 10.44
N PHE A 118 -7.29 5.65 11.05
CA PHE A 118 -7.54 4.39 10.33
C PHE A 118 -8.73 4.49 9.37
N HIS A 119 -9.80 5.18 9.73
CA HIS A 119 -10.95 5.41 8.84
C HIS A 119 -10.55 6.14 7.56
N TYR A 120 -9.61 7.10 7.61
CA TYR A 120 -9.06 7.73 6.40
C TYR A 120 -8.08 6.83 5.63
N SER A 121 -7.40 5.92 6.33
CA SER A 121 -6.43 5.01 5.70
C SER A 121 -7.07 4.01 4.74
N ILE A 122 -8.32 3.61 4.97
CA ILE A 122 -9.00 2.60 4.14
C ILE A 122 -9.41 3.16 2.77
N PRO A 123 -10.05 4.34 2.64
CA PRO A 123 -10.23 4.98 1.35
C PRO A 123 -8.90 5.22 0.64
N LEU A 124 -7.86 5.68 1.35
CA LEU A 124 -6.52 5.85 0.78
C LEU A 124 -5.98 4.52 0.22
N MET A 125 -6.09 3.42 0.96
CA MET A 125 -5.72 2.07 0.51
C MET A 125 -6.50 1.66 -0.74
N VAL A 126 -7.81 1.89 -0.78
CA VAL A 126 -8.66 1.54 -1.93
C VAL A 126 -8.26 2.32 -3.17
N PHE A 127 -8.13 3.64 -3.07
CA PHE A 127 -7.71 4.49 -4.20
C PHE A 127 -6.30 4.11 -4.69
N GLN A 128 -5.36 3.84 -3.79
CA GLN A 128 -4.02 3.38 -4.15
C GLN A 128 -4.05 1.98 -4.78
N SER A 129 -4.95 1.10 -4.36
CA SER A 129 -5.13 -0.24 -4.96
C SER A 129 -5.69 -0.15 -6.39
N ILE A 130 -6.62 0.77 -6.64
CA ILE A 130 -7.13 1.07 -7.99
C ILE A 130 -6.00 1.61 -8.86
N ILE A 131 -5.25 2.60 -8.37
CA ILE A 131 -4.07 3.16 -9.04
C ILE A 131 -3.06 2.06 -9.39
N MET A 132 -2.71 1.20 -8.43
CA MET A 132 -1.80 0.08 -8.62
C MET A 132 -2.30 -0.89 -9.70
N SER A 133 -3.59 -1.18 -9.71
CA SER A 133 -4.16 -2.14 -10.66
C SER A 133 -4.20 -1.61 -12.10
N ILE A 134 -4.28 -0.29 -12.28
CA ILE A 134 -4.22 0.36 -13.60
C ILE A 134 -2.76 0.62 -13.99
N PHE A 135 -2.09 1.49 -13.24
CA PHE A 135 -0.76 2.01 -13.59
C PHE A 135 0.35 1.04 -13.22
N GLY A 136 0.24 0.32 -12.10
CA GLY A 136 1.23 -0.68 -11.69
C GLY A 136 1.31 -1.82 -12.69
N VAL A 137 0.15 -2.34 -13.13
CA VAL A 137 0.11 -3.34 -14.20
C VAL A 137 0.60 -2.76 -15.52
N TYR A 138 0.25 -1.52 -15.88
CA TYR A 138 0.78 -0.87 -17.09
C TYR A 138 2.31 -0.81 -17.11
N PHE A 139 2.95 -0.38 -16.00
CA PHE A 139 4.41 -0.34 -15.92
C PHE A 139 5.03 -1.73 -15.88
N ALA A 140 4.39 -2.71 -15.22
CA ALA A 140 4.86 -4.09 -15.21
C ALA A 140 4.73 -4.76 -16.58
N ALA A 141 3.67 -4.50 -17.33
CA ALA A 141 3.44 -5.05 -18.66
C ALA A 141 4.05 -4.19 -19.78
N ARG A 142 4.82 -3.15 -19.46
CA ARG A 142 5.35 -2.19 -20.44
C ARG A 142 6.35 -2.90 -21.36
N GLY A 143 5.90 -3.25 -22.57
CA GLY A 143 6.67 -4.02 -23.56
C GLY A 143 6.10 -5.41 -23.87
N GLN A 144 5.16 -5.90 -23.05
CA GLN A 144 4.33 -7.07 -23.33
C GLN A 144 2.88 -6.60 -23.30
N SER A 145 2.39 -6.17 -24.47
CA SER A 145 1.08 -5.54 -24.64
C SER A 145 -0.06 -6.46 -24.19
N ASP A 146 -0.57 -6.28 -22.98
CA ASP A 146 -1.90 -6.79 -22.66
C ASP A 146 -2.62 -5.99 -21.57
N ILE A 147 -3.06 -4.79 -21.94
CA ILE A 147 -3.92 -3.92 -21.11
C ILE A 147 -5.20 -4.66 -20.65
N ARG A 148 -5.61 -5.71 -21.38
CA ARG A 148 -6.74 -6.57 -21.02
C ARG A 148 -6.48 -7.34 -19.73
N ILE A 149 -5.23 -7.71 -19.44
CA ILE A 149 -4.86 -8.38 -18.19
C ILE A 149 -5.05 -7.43 -17.01
N ALA A 150 -4.67 -6.15 -17.16
CA ALA A 150 -4.88 -5.12 -16.12
C ALA A 150 -6.37 -4.95 -15.80
N VAL A 151 -7.19 -4.73 -16.84
CA VAL A 151 -8.64 -4.57 -16.69
C VAL A 151 -9.29 -5.82 -16.09
N LYS A 152 -8.90 -7.02 -16.56
CA LYS A 152 -9.42 -8.28 -16.00
C LYS A 152 -9.00 -8.50 -14.55
N THR A 153 -7.82 -8.01 -14.15
CA THR A 153 -7.36 -8.08 -12.76
C THR A 153 -8.20 -7.17 -11.87
N ILE A 154 -8.44 -5.93 -12.29
CA ILE A 154 -9.29 -4.95 -11.58
C ILE A 154 -10.70 -5.51 -11.37
N LEU A 155 -11.32 -6.01 -12.44
CA LEU A 155 -12.68 -6.57 -12.42
C LEU A 155 -12.78 -7.88 -11.62
N LYS A 156 -11.66 -8.51 -11.28
CA LYS A 156 -11.67 -9.72 -10.46
C LYS A 156 -11.46 -9.44 -8.97
N MET A 157 -11.09 -8.22 -8.58
CA MET A 157 -10.81 -7.93 -7.17
C MET A 157 -12.11 -7.78 -6.38
N PRO A 158 -12.40 -8.67 -5.41
CA PRO A 158 -13.67 -8.66 -4.67
C PRO A 158 -13.82 -7.39 -3.80
N ALA A 159 -12.72 -6.81 -3.33
CA ALA A 159 -12.74 -5.56 -2.57
C ALA A 159 -13.39 -4.41 -3.35
N ASN A 160 -13.22 -4.34 -4.68
CA ASN A 160 -13.84 -3.30 -5.50
C ASN A 160 -15.37 -3.38 -5.47
N TYR A 161 -15.91 -4.60 -5.51
CA TYR A 161 -17.35 -4.82 -5.38
C TYR A 161 -17.87 -4.51 -3.98
N ALA A 162 -17.09 -4.85 -2.95
CA ALA A 162 -17.42 -4.50 -1.57
C ALA A 162 -17.54 -2.99 -1.37
N VAL A 163 -16.64 -2.18 -1.95
CA VAL A 163 -16.77 -0.70 -1.96
C VAL A 163 -18.09 -0.28 -2.58
N ILE A 164 -18.41 -0.77 -3.78
CA ILE A 164 -19.60 -0.36 -4.52
C ILE A 164 -20.86 -0.69 -3.70
N ILE A 165 -20.96 -1.92 -3.19
CA ILE A 165 -22.11 -2.34 -2.39
C ILE A 165 -22.21 -1.50 -1.11
N ALA A 166 -21.12 -1.31 -0.38
CA ALA A 166 -21.10 -0.53 0.85
C ALA A 166 -21.54 0.93 0.63
N ILE A 167 -21.02 1.58 -0.43
CA ILE A 167 -21.40 2.94 -0.83
C ILE A 167 -22.88 3.02 -1.18
N LEU A 168 -23.41 2.05 -1.94
CA LEU A 168 -24.83 2.04 -2.32
C LEU A 168 -25.71 1.87 -1.08
N LEU A 169 -25.42 0.91 -0.21
CA LEU A 169 -26.19 0.68 1.01
C LEU A 169 -26.13 1.90 1.95
N HIS A 170 -24.96 2.51 2.11
CA HIS A 170 -24.80 3.74 2.89
C HIS A 170 -25.61 4.90 2.29
N ARG A 171 -25.51 5.11 0.96
CA ARG A 171 -26.21 6.20 0.26
C ARG A 171 -27.73 6.08 0.33
N PHE A 172 -28.26 4.85 0.24
CA PHE A 172 -29.68 4.58 0.35
C PHE A 172 -30.14 4.32 1.79
N GLN A 173 -29.25 4.49 2.79
CA GLN A 173 -29.52 4.28 4.21
C GLN A 173 -30.14 2.89 4.51
N VAL A 174 -29.74 1.88 3.73
CA VAL A 174 -30.24 0.51 3.89
C VAL A 174 -29.61 -0.08 5.15
N LYS A 175 -30.44 -0.31 6.17
CA LYS A 175 -29.99 -0.93 7.42
C LYS A 175 -29.82 -2.44 7.25
N ILE A 176 -28.59 -2.91 7.45
CA ILE A 176 -28.28 -4.34 7.57
C ILE A 176 -28.67 -4.80 8.97
N PRO A 177 -29.26 -5.99 9.15
CA PRO A 177 -29.56 -6.51 10.48
C PRO A 177 -28.28 -6.70 11.31
N ASP A 178 -28.33 -6.37 12.59
CA ASP A 178 -27.15 -6.29 13.46
C ASP A 178 -26.31 -7.58 13.46
N ASN A 179 -26.96 -8.75 13.48
CA ASN A 179 -26.26 -10.04 13.46
C ASN A 179 -25.36 -10.23 12.21
N PHE A 180 -25.80 -9.73 11.06
CA PHE A 180 -25.02 -9.78 9.83
C PHE A 180 -23.86 -8.78 9.87
N TYR A 181 -24.13 -7.56 10.36
CA TYR A 181 -23.09 -6.55 10.47
C TYR A 181 -21.99 -6.96 11.45
N GLN A 182 -22.34 -7.50 12.62
CA GLN A 182 -21.38 -8.03 13.60
C GLN A 182 -20.51 -9.15 13.02
N SER A 183 -21.09 -10.02 12.18
CA SER A 183 -20.34 -11.08 11.49
C SER A 183 -19.29 -10.49 10.54
N ILE A 184 -19.65 -9.46 9.77
CA ILE A 184 -18.73 -8.75 8.88
C ILE A 184 -17.65 -8.04 9.69
N ASP A 185 -18.03 -7.44 10.82
CA ASP A 185 -17.15 -6.69 11.70
C ASP A 185 -16.04 -7.57 12.29
N LEU A 186 -16.40 -8.73 12.85
CA LEU A 186 -15.43 -9.71 13.35
C LEU A 186 -14.43 -10.17 12.29
N VAL A 187 -14.89 -10.37 11.05
CA VAL A 187 -14.01 -10.75 9.94
C VAL A 187 -13.10 -9.59 9.52
N ALA A 188 -13.62 -8.36 9.55
CA ALA A 188 -12.87 -7.14 9.25
C ALA A 188 -11.76 -6.88 10.28
N GLU A 189 -12.01 -7.13 11.57
CA GLU A 189 -11.01 -7.02 12.64
C GLU A 189 -9.82 -7.96 12.44
N ALA A 190 -10.06 -9.18 11.95
CA ALA A 190 -9.00 -10.14 11.64
C ALA A 190 -8.12 -9.71 10.44
N ALA A 191 -8.60 -8.82 9.58
CA ALA A 191 -7.92 -8.47 8.32
C ALA A 191 -6.53 -7.88 8.54
N ILE A 192 -6.41 -6.91 9.46
CA ILE A 192 -5.15 -6.20 9.72
C ILE A 192 -4.07 -7.16 10.23
N PRO A 193 -4.23 -7.88 11.37
CA PRO A 193 -3.18 -8.74 11.88
C PRO A 193 -2.80 -9.86 10.90
N VAL A 194 -3.77 -10.42 10.15
CA VAL A 194 -3.46 -11.45 9.15
C VAL A 194 -2.64 -10.88 7.99
N VAL A 195 -2.99 -9.70 7.48
CA VAL A 195 -2.23 -9.05 6.39
C VAL A 195 -0.82 -8.70 6.84
N MET A 196 -0.65 -8.27 8.09
CA MET A 196 0.65 -8.00 8.70
C MET A 196 1.52 -9.27 8.77
N LEU A 197 0.94 -10.40 9.20
CA LEU A 197 1.61 -11.71 9.20
C LEU A 197 2.01 -12.13 7.79
N ILE A 198 1.09 -12.02 6.82
CA ILE A 198 1.37 -12.35 5.40
C ILE A 198 2.54 -11.52 4.89
N LEU A 199 2.60 -10.22 5.19
CA LEU A 199 3.71 -9.37 4.76
C LEU A 199 5.04 -9.83 5.38
N GLY A 200 5.06 -10.17 6.67
CA GLY A 200 6.23 -10.78 7.32
C GLY A 200 6.68 -12.08 6.63
N MET A 201 5.73 -12.97 6.30
CA MET A 201 6.00 -14.19 5.55
C MET A 201 6.53 -13.91 4.14
N GLN A 202 6.00 -12.89 3.45
CA GLN A 202 6.47 -12.49 2.12
C GLN A 202 7.93 -12.01 2.18
N LEU A 203 8.27 -11.18 3.16
CA LEU A 203 9.64 -10.69 3.36
C LEU A 203 10.63 -11.83 3.61
N ALA A 204 10.22 -12.91 4.30
CA ALA A 204 11.06 -14.09 4.53
C ALA A 204 11.47 -14.83 3.25
N ASN A 205 10.66 -14.73 2.19
CA ASN A 205 10.90 -15.40 0.92
C ASN A 205 11.68 -14.52 -0.08
N ILE A 206 11.92 -13.24 0.21
CA ILE A 206 12.69 -12.36 -0.68
C ILE A 206 14.17 -12.76 -0.61
N SER A 207 14.73 -13.09 -1.78
CA SER A 207 16.15 -13.44 -1.95
C SER A 207 16.98 -12.20 -2.31
N SER A 208 17.98 -11.86 -1.49
CA SER A 208 18.88 -10.70 -1.70
C SER A 208 20.15 -11.06 -2.49
N LYS A 209 20.03 -11.88 -3.54
CA LYS A 209 21.21 -12.24 -4.37
C LYS A 209 21.52 -11.08 -5.33
N SER A 210 22.78 -10.63 -5.32
CA SER A 210 23.35 -9.52 -6.10
C SER A 210 22.54 -8.21 -6.05
N ILE A 211 22.87 -7.34 -5.09
CA ILE A 211 22.18 -6.07 -4.86
C ILE A 211 22.72 -5.00 -5.84
N GLU A 212 21.88 -4.51 -6.74
CA GLU A 212 22.16 -3.33 -7.57
C GLU A 212 22.06 -2.03 -6.74
N TRP A 213 23.05 -1.79 -5.86
CA TRP A 213 23.00 -0.73 -4.83
C TRP A 213 22.67 0.66 -5.38
N LYS A 214 23.18 1.02 -6.56
CA LYS A 214 22.93 2.33 -7.18
C LYS A 214 21.44 2.58 -7.47
N GLY A 215 20.75 1.58 -8.02
CA GLY A 215 19.32 1.72 -8.35
C GLY A 215 18.44 1.58 -7.10
N ILE A 216 18.83 0.73 -6.16
CA ILE A 216 18.10 0.52 -4.90
C ILE A 216 18.20 1.73 -3.98
N SER A 217 19.37 2.38 -3.90
CA SER A 217 19.52 3.62 -3.13
C SER A 217 18.69 4.75 -3.73
N LEU A 218 18.68 4.88 -5.07
CA LEU A 218 17.84 5.84 -5.77
C LEU A 218 16.35 5.58 -5.51
N ALA A 219 15.90 4.33 -5.65
CA ALA A 219 14.52 3.96 -5.36
C ALA A 219 14.14 4.29 -3.90
N SER A 220 15.03 4.00 -2.95
CA SER A 220 14.81 4.26 -1.54
C SER A 220 14.73 5.75 -1.22
N MET A 221 15.60 6.58 -1.82
CA MET A 221 15.56 8.03 -1.66
C MET A 221 14.26 8.63 -2.23
N ILE A 222 13.85 8.22 -3.43
CA ILE A 222 12.60 8.71 -4.03
C ILE A 222 11.41 8.28 -3.16
N ARG A 223 11.39 7.03 -2.72
CA ARG A 223 10.27 6.44 -1.99
C ARG A 223 10.11 6.99 -0.58
N LEU A 224 11.19 6.94 0.22
CA LEU A 224 11.14 7.22 1.65
C LEU A 224 11.38 8.69 2.00
N ILE A 225 11.91 9.49 1.06
CA ILE A 225 12.21 10.91 1.29
C ILE A 225 11.43 11.79 0.31
N ALA A 226 11.67 11.65 -0.99
CA ALA A 226 11.05 12.57 -1.97
C ALA A 226 9.53 12.47 -1.97
N SER A 227 8.97 11.27 -1.76
CA SER A 227 7.53 11.10 -1.77
C SER A 227 6.78 11.68 -0.58
N PRO A 228 7.14 11.46 0.69
CA PRO A 228 6.43 12.12 1.78
C PRO A 228 6.59 13.64 1.72
N LEU A 229 7.74 14.15 1.24
CA LEU A 229 7.90 15.58 0.97
C LEU A 229 6.95 16.09 -0.12
N LEU A 230 6.86 15.37 -1.24
CA LEU A 230 5.94 15.71 -2.32
C LEU A 230 4.48 15.64 -1.84
N ALA A 231 4.12 14.63 -1.05
CA ALA A 231 2.79 14.50 -0.47
C ALA A 231 2.48 15.67 0.47
N TYR A 232 3.43 16.08 1.31
CA TYR A 232 3.29 17.26 2.16
C TYR A 232 3.02 18.53 1.33
N LEU A 233 3.77 18.75 0.24
CA LEU A 233 3.56 19.89 -0.65
C LEU A 233 2.19 19.85 -1.34
N ILE A 234 1.78 18.69 -1.85
CA ILE A 234 0.47 18.50 -2.47
C ILE A 234 -0.65 18.77 -1.46
N CYS A 235 -0.49 18.36 -0.21
CA CYS A 235 -1.47 18.60 0.84
C CYS A 235 -1.73 20.10 1.08
N GLN A 236 -0.75 20.98 0.83
CA GLN A 236 -0.93 22.43 0.96
C GLN A 236 -1.86 23.03 -0.10
N LEU A 237 -2.17 22.29 -1.16
CA LEU A 237 -3.08 22.74 -2.23
C LEU A 237 -4.56 22.55 -1.87
N PHE A 238 -4.87 21.87 -0.76
CA PHE A 238 -6.22 21.52 -0.36
C PHE A 238 -6.47 21.92 1.10
N PRO A 239 -7.71 22.31 1.46
CA PRO A 239 -8.07 22.58 2.86
C PRO A 239 -8.35 21.27 3.60
N LEU A 240 -7.29 20.49 3.84
CA LEU A 240 -7.39 19.19 4.50
C LEU A 240 -7.58 19.35 6.01
N ASP A 241 -8.37 18.45 6.60
CA ASP A 241 -8.32 18.23 8.04
C ASP A 241 -6.89 17.82 8.47
N PRO A 242 -6.38 18.33 9.62
CA PRO A 242 -5.01 18.02 10.05
C PRO A 242 -4.72 16.53 10.22
N LEU A 243 -5.70 15.73 10.66
CA LEU A 243 -5.53 14.29 10.79
C LEU A 243 -5.44 13.62 9.42
N LEU A 244 -6.31 14.04 8.49
CA LEU A 244 -6.26 13.54 7.10
C LEU A 244 -4.92 13.85 6.43
N GLN A 245 -4.38 15.07 6.64
CA GLN A 245 -3.06 15.43 6.14
C GLN A 245 -1.97 14.51 6.70
N LYS A 246 -1.96 14.26 8.03
CA LYS A 246 -1.03 13.32 8.66
C LYS A 246 -1.14 11.91 8.05
N VAL A 247 -2.36 11.44 7.78
CA VAL A 247 -2.65 10.14 7.16
C VAL A 247 -2.10 10.06 5.72
N ILE A 248 -2.33 11.07 4.88
CA ILE A 248 -1.84 11.11 3.50
C ILE A 248 -0.31 11.11 3.46
N ILE A 249 0.33 11.96 4.28
CA ILE A 249 1.81 12.04 4.33
C ILE A 249 2.40 10.74 4.85
N THR A 250 1.81 10.15 5.89
CA THR A 250 2.25 8.86 6.44
C THR A 250 2.09 7.76 5.41
N GLY A 251 0.95 7.68 4.71
CA GLY A 251 0.74 6.75 3.60
C GLY A 251 1.77 6.90 2.49
N ALA A 252 2.13 8.15 2.13
CA ALA A 252 3.17 8.44 1.16
C ALA A 252 4.58 8.03 1.62
N ALA A 253 4.84 8.00 2.92
CA ALA A 253 6.13 7.57 3.48
C ALA A 253 6.29 6.04 3.53
N MET A 254 5.25 5.29 3.17
CA MET A 254 5.30 3.84 3.14
C MET A 254 6.32 3.34 2.09
N PRO A 255 6.97 2.19 2.35
CA PRO A 255 7.90 1.57 1.43
C PRO A 255 7.17 1.11 0.16
N CYS A 256 7.95 0.58 -0.78
CA CYS A 256 7.39 0.01 -2.00
C CYS A 256 6.37 -1.10 -1.67
N ALA A 257 5.25 -1.12 -2.39
CA ALA A 257 4.21 -2.13 -2.21
C ALA A 257 4.71 -3.54 -2.55
N ALA A 258 4.42 -4.53 -1.69
CA ALA A 258 4.76 -5.93 -1.96
C ALA A 258 4.11 -6.46 -3.25
N THR A 259 2.93 -5.94 -3.63
CA THR A 259 2.23 -6.26 -4.87
C THR A 259 3.08 -5.95 -6.12
N THR A 260 3.96 -4.95 -6.09
CA THR A 260 4.83 -4.63 -7.25
C THR A 260 5.81 -5.75 -7.53
N THR A 261 6.29 -6.44 -6.49
CA THR A 261 7.17 -7.61 -6.62
C THR A 261 6.44 -8.74 -7.34
N MET A 262 5.16 -8.97 -7.01
CA MET A 262 4.35 -9.98 -7.70
C MET A 262 4.18 -9.66 -9.18
N TYR A 263 3.90 -8.41 -9.53
CA TYR A 263 3.80 -7.98 -10.93
C TYR A 263 5.14 -8.07 -11.65
N ALA A 264 6.25 -7.69 -11.01
CA ALA A 264 7.58 -7.80 -11.58
C ALA A 264 7.96 -9.26 -11.89
N ILE A 265 7.56 -10.21 -11.05
CA ILE A 265 7.73 -11.66 -11.30
C ILE A 265 6.82 -12.12 -12.44
N GLN A 266 5.53 -11.76 -12.39
CA GLN A 266 4.53 -12.20 -13.37
C GLN A 266 4.86 -11.73 -14.79
N PHE A 267 5.30 -10.48 -14.94
CA PHE A 267 5.62 -9.88 -16.24
C PHE A 267 7.12 -9.90 -16.56
N ASN A 268 7.94 -10.53 -15.71
CA ASN A 268 9.39 -10.65 -15.85
C ASN A 268 10.12 -9.30 -16.06
N VAL A 269 9.78 -8.29 -15.25
CA VAL A 269 10.40 -6.95 -15.28
C VAL A 269 11.34 -6.77 -14.10
N LYS A 270 12.60 -7.20 -14.29
CA LYS A 270 13.66 -7.19 -13.26
C LYS A 270 13.14 -7.60 -11.86
N PRO A 271 12.56 -8.80 -11.70
CA PRO A 271 11.93 -9.23 -10.45
C PRO A 271 12.85 -9.13 -9.23
N HIS A 272 14.15 -9.46 -9.39
CA HIS A 272 15.15 -9.33 -8.33
C HIS A 272 15.37 -7.88 -7.86
N PHE A 273 15.34 -6.92 -8.79
CA PHE A 273 15.50 -5.51 -8.45
C PHE A 273 14.31 -5.02 -7.62
N VAL A 274 13.09 -5.29 -8.09
CA VAL A 274 11.86 -4.86 -7.41
C VAL A 274 11.71 -5.53 -6.05
N SER A 275 11.95 -6.85 -5.97
CA SER A 275 11.88 -7.58 -4.70
C SER A 275 12.88 -7.06 -3.66
N THR A 276 14.12 -6.81 -4.10
CA THR A 276 15.16 -6.28 -3.21
C THR A 276 14.83 -4.83 -2.80
N GLY A 277 14.32 -4.02 -3.72
CA GLY A 277 13.83 -2.67 -3.43
C GLY A 277 12.70 -2.66 -2.40
N THR A 278 11.71 -3.55 -2.53
CA THR A 278 10.64 -3.73 -1.54
C THR A 278 11.20 -4.08 -0.17
N LEU A 279 12.12 -5.05 -0.08
CA LEU A 279 12.72 -5.45 1.20
C LEU A 279 13.53 -4.31 1.83
N VAL A 280 14.42 -3.68 1.04
CA VAL A 280 15.30 -2.61 1.54
C VAL A 280 14.49 -1.40 1.97
N THR A 281 13.52 -0.96 1.17
CA THR A 281 12.66 0.16 1.55
C THR A 281 11.84 -0.16 2.79
N THR A 282 11.35 -1.40 2.94
CA THR A 282 10.61 -1.82 4.15
C THR A 282 11.49 -1.75 5.40
N LEU A 283 12.70 -2.29 5.35
CA LEU A 283 13.63 -2.23 6.48
C LEU A 283 14.04 -0.79 6.83
N LEU A 284 14.37 0.03 5.82
CA LEU A 284 14.71 1.44 6.03
C LEU A 284 13.51 2.25 6.55
N SER A 285 12.28 1.85 6.19
CA SER A 285 11.06 2.56 6.61
C SER A 285 10.87 2.58 8.12
N PHE A 286 11.38 1.60 8.87
CA PHE A 286 11.30 1.63 10.34
C PHE A 286 11.98 2.88 10.92
N GLY A 287 13.16 3.23 10.40
CA GLY A 287 13.86 4.44 10.80
C GLY A 287 13.19 5.71 10.26
N THR A 288 12.87 5.74 8.97
CA THR A 288 12.31 6.96 8.35
C THR A 288 10.91 7.30 8.87
N LEU A 289 10.06 6.30 9.13
CA LEU A 289 8.75 6.51 9.72
C LEU A 289 8.83 6.96 11.18
N THR A 290 9.81 6.46 11.94
CA THR A 290 10.04 6.93 13.31
C THR A 290 10.32 8.43 13.34
N VAL A 291 11.21 8.90 12.46
CA VAL A 291 11.54 10.32 12.33
C VAL A 291 10.31 11.10 11.85
N LEU A 292 9.67 10.66 10.77
CA LEU A 292 8.51 11.34 10.20
C LEU A 292 7.37 11.48 11.22
N LEU A 293 6.98 10.40 11.89
CA LEU A 293 5.90 10.40 12.86
C LEU A 293 6.24 11.25 14.08
N SER A 294 7.52 11.40 14.44
CA SER A 294 7.97 12.31 15.50
C SER A 294 7.84 13.78 15.12
N ILE A 295 7.89 14.11 13.83
CA ILE A 295 7.66 15.46 13.32
C ILE A 295 6.16 15.73 13.17
N LEU A 296 5.38 14.71 12.79
CA LEU A 296 3.93 14.82 12.59
C LEU A 296 3.13 14.75 13.90
N HIS A 297 3.72 14.31 15.02
CA HIS A 297 3.02 14.20 16.31
C HIS A 297 2.77 15.58 16.90
#